data_AF-A0AAI9MRQ8-F1
#
_entry.id   AF-A0AAI9MRQ8-F1
#
_cell.length_a   1.000
_cell.length_b   1.000
_cell.length_c   1.000
_cell.angle_alpha   90.00
_cell.angle_beta   90.00
_cell.angle_gamma   90.00
#
_symmetry.space_group_name_H-M   'P 1'
#
loop_
_entity.id
_entity.type
_entity.pdbx_description
1 polymer ?
#
loop_
_entity_poly.entity_id
_entity_poly.type
_entity_poly.pdbx_seq_one_letter_code
_entity_poly.pdbx_strand_id
1 'polypeptide(L)'
;MTDITYVKFSDIDNIYQKITAYDSSYMHYDFTNSYTNVIDYFRRMRDALSLGFTYQNDKIQSIDDSALHSIISDTDNVTESTRKEILTILNPLNSHSTDLNERMNKQYLLADIVTMLNNVTLSNDELTKLIHELNQRINDLTASKIPLSSKENNYYLQSNLFPSIDDLIRKLQDEIKILLSRIEDNNKLLKVIVEINECMLSMLAVSALWLHNSQRFDIYFTPDANLSGLDTLVAEQKQYFTSFGS
;
A
#
# COMPACT_ATOMS: atom_id res chain seq x y z
N MET A 1 7.80 -14.33 -1.42
CA MET A 1 7.83 -13.06 -0.68
C MET A 1 9.30 -12.65 -0.63
N THR A 2 9.64 -11.46 -1.13
CA THR A 2 11.02 -10.95 -1.06
C THR A 2 11.39 -10.76 0.40
N ASP A 3 12.59 -11.18 0.79
CA ASP A 3 13.07 -10.96 2.15
C ASP A 3 13.22 -9.44 2.38
N ILE A 4 12.70 -8.96 3.51
CA ILE A 4 12.57 -7.54 3.85
C ILE A 4 13.93 -6.82 3.87
N THR A 5 15.02 -7.57 4.09
CA THR A 5 16.39 -7.05 4.06
C THR A 5 16.85 -6.62 2.66
N TYR A 6 16.17 -7.08 1.59
CA TYR A 6 16.48 -6.72 0.19
C TYR A 6 15.57 -5.63 -0.39
N VAL A 7 14.57 -5.16 0.37
CA VAL A 7 13.71 -4.07 -0.09
C VAL A 7 14.54 -2.78 -0.20
N LYS A 8 14.44 -2.10 -1.33
CA LYS A 8 15.09 -0.80 -1.56
C LYS A 8 14.09 0.34 -1.47
N PHE A 9 14.59 1.54 -1.14
CA PHE A 9 13.76 2.75 -1.19
C PHE A 9 13.27 3.03 -2.62
N SER A 10 14.10 2.73 -3.62
CA SER A 10 13.75 2.86 -5.04
C SER A 10 12.57 1.97 -5.45
N ASP A 11 12.43 0.78 -4.87
CA ASP A 11 11.26 -0.09 -5.11
C ASP A 11 9.96 0.58 -4.63
N ILE A 12 10.01 1.17 -3.43
CA ILE A 12 8.88 1.90 -2.83
C ILE A 12 8.53 3.13 -3.67
N ASP A 13 9.53 3.92 -4.09
CA ASP A 13 9.29 5.13 -4.87
C ASP A 13 8.74 4.80 -6.27
N ASN A 14 9.23 3.74 -6.91
CA ASN A 14 8.71 3.28 -8.21
C ASN A 14 7.23 2.89 -8.11
N ILE A 15 6.84 2.16 -7.06
CA ILE A 15 5.43 1.79 -6.83
C ILE A 15 4.60 3.06 -6.56
N TYR A 16 5.12 4.00 -5.77
CA TYR A 16 4.46 5.28 -5.52
C TYR A 16 4.22 6.10 -6.79
N GLN A 17 5.24 6.23 -7.63
CA GLN A 17 5.15 6.94 -8.92
C GLN A 17 4.14 6.26 -9.85
N LYS A 18 4.16 4.92 -9.93
CA LYS A 18 3.18 4.16 -10.70
C LYS A 18 1.74 4.43 -10.22
N ILE A 19 1.51 4.37 -8.91
CA ILE A 19 0.19 4.57 -8.31
C ILE A 19 -0.32 6.00 -8.53
N THR A 20 0.54 7.00 -8.37
CA THR A 20 0.15 8.41 -8.54
C THR A 20 0.00 8.83 -10.00
N ALA A 21 0.57 8.07 -10.94
CA ALA A 21 0.37 8.25 -12.37
C ALA A 21 -0.97 7.68 -12.88
N TYR A 22 -1.71 6.92 -12.08
CA TYR A 22 -3.05 6.48 -12.49
C TYR A 22 -3.97 7.68 -12.69
N ASP A 23 -4.65 7.70 -13.84
CA ASP A 23 -5.62 8.74 -14.16
C ASP A 23 -6.80 8.68 -13.18
N SER A 24 -7.12 9.83 -12.58
CA SER A 24 -8.32 10.02 -11.77
C SER A 24 -9.62 9.65 -12.51
N SER A 25 -9.60 9.56 -13.84
CA SER A 25 -10.73 9.14 -14.68
C SER A 25 -11.23 7.72 -14.41
N TYR A 26 -10.41 6.86 -13.80
CA TYR A 26 -10.79 5.47 -13.49
C TYR A 26 -11.57 5.33 -12.18
N MET A 27 -11.69 6.39 -11.39
CA MET A 27 -12.41 6.36 -10.13
C MET A 27 -13.85 6.80 -10.33
N HIS A 28 -14.77 5.91 -9.96
CA HIS A 28 -16.16 6.32 -9.75
C HIS A 28 -16.22 7.40 -8.67
N TYR A 29 -17.09 8.40 -8.86
CA TYR A 29 -17.15 9.59 -7.99
C TYR A 29 -17.40 9.23 -6.51
N ASP A 30 -18.13 8.13 -6.26
CA ASP A 30 -18.43 7.62 -4.92
C ASP A 30 -17.16 7.22 -4.14
N PHE A 31 -16.06 6.90 -4.83
CA PHE A 31 -14.81 6.45 -4.22
C PHE A 31 -13.72 7.52 -4.19
N THR A 32 -13.90 8.66 -4.85
CA THR A 32 -12.84 9.68 -5.03
C THR A 32 -12.28 10.18 -3.70
N ASN A 33 -13.14 10.46 -2.71
CA ASN A 33 -12.70 10.96 -1.40
C ASN A 33 -11.91 9.90 -0.62
N SER A 34 -12.43 8.66 -0.58
CA SER A 34 -11.76 7.54 0.09
C SER A 34 -10.41 7.25 -0.54
N TYR A 35 -10.33 7.23 -1.87
CA TYR A 35 -9.06 7.03 -2.57
C TYR A 35 -8.06 8.17 -2.30
N THR A 36 -8.51 9.42 -2.34
CA THR A 36 -7.66 10.58 -2.04
C THR A 36 -7.03 10.46 -0.66
N ASN A 37 -7.80 10.03 0.34
CA ASN A 37 -7.29 9.79 1.68
C ASN A 37 -6.26 8.66 1.68
N VAL A 38 -6.55 7.51 1.06
CA VAL A 38 -5.61 6.37 0.94
C VAL A 38 -4.29 6.79 0.29
N ILE A 39 -4.33 7.56 -0.80
CA ILE A 39 -3.13 8.07 -1.48
C ILE A 39 -2.35 9.06 -0.60
N ASP A 40 -3.04 9.96 0.10
CA ASP A 40 -2.38 10.88 1.03
C ASP A 40 -1.67 10.12 2.16
N TYR A 41 -2.30 9.08 2.70
CA TYR A 41 -1.66 8.23 3.71
C TYR A 41 -0.45 7.49 3.15
N PHE A 42 -0.59 6.87 1.99
CA PHE A 42 0.50 6.17 1.30
C PHE A 42 1.70 7.10 1.07
N ARG A 43 1.45 8.34 0.63
CA ARG A 43 2.44 9.40 0.48
C ARG A 43 3.16 9.72 1.80
N ARG A 44 2.39 9.96 2.87
CA ARG A 44 2.94 10.32 4.19
C ARG A 44 3.81 9.20 4.78
N MET A 45 3.45 7.94 4.57
CA MET A 45 4.28 6.80 4.97
C MET A 45 5.61 6.77 4.25
N ARG A 46 5.58 6.92 2.93
CA ARG A 46 6.80 7.01 2.11
C ARG A 46 7.70 8.16 2.58
N ASP A 47 7.11 9.34 2.82
CA ASP A 47 7.87 10.52 3.26
C ASP A 47 8.50 10.31 4.64
N ALA A 48 7.75 9.74 5.57
CA ALA A 48 8.27 9.40 6.90
C ALA A 48 9.43 8.40 6.82
N LEU A 49 9.32 7.39 5.95
CA LEU A 49 10.38 6.41 5.74
C LEU A 49 11.61 7.03 5.08
N SER A 50 11.42 7.92 4.09
CA SER A 50 12.51 8.65 3.44
C SER A 50 13.29 9.52 4.43
N LEU A 51 12.57 10.32 5.24
CA LEU A 51 13.18 11.15 6.27
C LEU A 51 13.87 10.32 7.35
N GLY A 52 13.24 9.22 7.77
CA GLY A 52 13.82 8.28 8.73
C GLY A 52 15.10 7.63 8.19
N PHE A 53 15.10 7.23 6.92
CA PHE A 53 16.28 6.72 6.23
C PHE A 53 17.42 7.73 6.25
N THR A 54 17.18 8.96 5.80
CA THR A 54 18.20 10.02 5.79
C THR A 54 18.79 10.21 7.18
N TYR A 55 17.94 10.38 8.19
CA TYR A 55 18.39 10.58 9.57
C TYR A 55 19.23 9.40 10.09
N GLN A 56 18.74 8.17 9.95
CA GLN A 56 19.44 7.00 10.49
C GLN A 56 20.73 6.69 9.72
N ASN A 57 20.71 6.84 8.39
CA ASN A 57 21.90 6.67 7.56
C ASN A 57 22.98 7.70 7.92
N ASP A 58 22.63 8.98 8.02
CA ASP A 58 23.59 10.03 8.39
C ASP A 58 24.25 9.74 9.75
N LYS A 59 23.46 9.26 10.72
CA LYS A 59 23.95 8.88 12.04
C LYS A 59 24.89 7.68 11.99
N ILE A 60 24.49 6.57 11.37
CA ILE A 60 25.31 5.37 11.37
C ILE A 60 26.59 5.55 10.54
N GLN A 61 26.53 6.30 9.44
CA GLN A 61 27.68 6.57 8.58
C GLN A 61 28.69 7.51 9.24
N SER A 62 28.28 8.32 10.22
CA SER A 62 29.18 9.21 10.96
C SER A 62 30.13 8.49 11.94
N ILE A 63 29.90 7.20 12.21
CA ILE A 63 30.76 6.40 13.09
C ILE A 63 32.03 6.03 12.34
N ASP A 64 33.21 6.35 12.89
CA ASP A 64 34.50 5.94 12.34
C ASP A 64 34.78 4.45 12.65
N ASP A 65 34.89 3.62 11.61
CA ASP A 65 35.13 2.18 11.74
C ASP A 65 36.49 1.87 12.37
N SER A 66 37.51 2.69 12.11
CA SER A 66 38.85 2.51 12.69
C SER A 66 38.85 2.81 14.18
N ALA A 67 38.17 3.90 14.58
CA ALA A 67 38.00 4.25 15.99
C ALA A 67 37.18 3.19 16.74
N LEU A 68 36.10 2.70 16.12
CA LEU A 68 35.26 1.64 16.69
C LEU A 68 36.04 0.33 16.89
N HIS A 69 36.84 -0.07 15.89
CA HIS A 69 37.68 -1.25 16.00
C HIS A 69 38.71 -1.10 17.14
N SER A 70 39.38 0.06 17.23
CA SER A 70 40.32 0.35 18.34
C SER A 70 39.66 0.27 19.71
N ILE A 71 38.42 0.76 19.87
CA ILE A 71 37.63 0.65 21.10
C ILE A 71 37.41 -0.80 21.53
N ILE A 72 37.24 -1.70 20.57
CA ILE A 72 36.93 -3.12 20.84
C ILE A 72 38.20 -3.93 21.06
N SER A 73 39.27 -3.62 20.33
CA SER A 73 40.52 -4.38 20.37
C SER A 73 41.47 -3.96 21.50
N ASP A 74 41.41 -2.72 21.96
CA ASP A 74 42.40 -2.14 22.87
C ASP A 74 41.78 -1.92 24.27
N THR A 75 42.13 -2.78 25.23
CA THR A 75 41.60 -2.72 26.60
C THR A 75 42.18 -1.57 27.43
N ASP A 76 43.29 -0.95 27.00
CA ASP A 76 44.08 -0.08 27.88
C ASP A 76 44.31 1.36 27.36
N ASN A 77 43.88 1.74 26.13
CA ASN A 77 44.22 3.06 25.55
C ASN A 77 43.10 3.82 24.84
N VAL A 78 41.85 3.46 25.11
CA VAL A 78 40.70 4.19 24.57
C VAL A 78 40.21 5.18 25.61
N THR A 79 40.12 6.45 25.24
CA THR A 79 39.56 7.46 26.14
C THR A 79 38.07 7.19 26.35
N GLU A 80 37.61 7.23 27.60
CA GLU A 80 36.18 7.14 27.95
C GLU A 80 35.33 8.15 27.15
N SER A 81 35.90 9.28 26.75
CA SER A 81 35.29 10.25 25.85
C SER A 81 34.91 9.67 24.48
N THR A 82 35.80 8.91 23.83
CA THR A 82 35.52 8.34 22.50
C THR A 82 34.45 7.26 22.58
N ARG A 83 34.50 6.41 23.62
CA ARG A 83 33.45 5.42 23.91
C ARG A 83 32.09 6.11 24.06
N LYS A 84 32.04 7.17 24.89
CA LYS A 84 30.83 7.93 25.16
C LYS A 84 30.29 8.60 23.89
N GLU A 85 31.15 9.08 23.00
CA GLU A 85 30.75 9.70 21.73
C GLU A 85 30.01 8.69 20.82
N ILE A 86 30.56 7.49 20.60
CA ILE A 86 29.90 6.46 19.78
C ILE A 86 28.54 6.06 20.37
N LEU A 87 28.48 5.79 21.67
CA LEU A 87 27.22 5.42 22.33
C LEU A 87 26.19 6.56 22.26
N THR A 88 26.63 7.82 22.27
CA THR A 88 25.76 8.99 22.08
C THR A 88 25.21 9.10 20.65
N ILE A 89 25.92 8.58 19.64
CA ILE A 89 25.43 8.51 18.25
C ILE A 89 24.42 7.37 18.09
N LEU A 90 24.66 6.22 18.73
CA LEU A 90 23.81 5.04 18.62
C LEU A 90 22.49 5.14 19.39
N ASN A 91 22.51 5.73 20.58
CA ASN A 91 21.32 5.82 21.44
C ASN A 91 20.11 6.52 20.76
N PRO A 92 20.28 7.63 20.02
CA PRO A 92 19.20 8.25 19.24
C PRO A 92 18.56 7.34 18.19
N LEU A 93 19.29 6.35 17.64
CA LEU A 93 18.74 5.45 16.61
C LEU A 93 17.56 4.65 17.15
N ASN A 94 17.66 4.11 18.37
CA ASN A 94 16.58 3.34 18.98
C ASN A 94 15.34 4.21 19.24
N SER A 95 15.54 5.39 19.83
CA SER A 95 14.44 6.32 20.10
C SER A 95 13.72 6.75 18.82
N HIS A 96 14.46 7.02 17.74
CA HIS A 96 13.89 7.44 16.46
C HIS A 96 13.20 6.29 15.73
N SER A 97 13.80 5.09 15.71
CA SER A 97 13.15 3.90 15.14
C SER A 97 11.87 3.53 15.88
N THR A 98 11.85 3.70 17.20
CA THR A 98 10.64 3.49 18.01
C THR A 98 9.55 4.47 17.61
N ASP A 99 9.86 5.78 17.58
CA ASP A 99 8.90 6.82 17.18
C ASP A 99 8.40 6.61 15.74
N LEU A 100 9.28 6.29 14.80
CA LEU A 100 8.90 6.01 13.41
C LEU A 100 7.97 4.80 13.33
N ASN A 101 8.35 3.66 13.91
CA ASN A 101 7.54 2.44 13.87
C ASN A 101 6.19 2.64 14.57
N GLU A 102 6.15 3.34 15.71
CA GLU A 102 4.89 3.68 16.38
C GLU A 102 4.00 4.59 15.56
N ARG A 103 4.56 5.66 14.97
CA ARG A 103 3.79 6.55 14.08
C ARG A 103 3.26 5.78 12.89
N MET A 104 4.08 4.91 12.29
CA MET A 104 3.66 4.13 11.14
C MET A 104 2.52 3.16 11.47
N ASN A 105 2.59 2.48 12.61
CA ASN A 105 1.55 1.55 13.06
C ASN A 105 0.28 2.24 13.60
N LYS A 106 0.42 3.36 14.32
CA LYS A 106 -0.70 4.06 14.97
C LYS A 106 -1.42 5.04 14.07
N GLN A 107 -0.72 5.74 13.18
CA GLN A 107 -1.28 6.85 12.39
C GLN A 107 -1.77 6.42 11.01
N TYR A 108 -1.24 5.35 10.43
CA TYR A 108 -1.54 4.94 9.05
C TYR A 108 -2.29 3.61 9.01
N LEU A 109 -3.39 3.56 9.77
CA LEU A 109 -4.19 2.35 10.01
C LEU A 109 -4.70 1.75 8.68
N LEU A 110 -4.52 0.43 8.54
CA LEU A 110 -5.09 -0.41 7.47
C LEU A 110 -6.61 -0.26 7.29
N ALA A 111 -7.32 0.32 8.26
CA ALA A 111 -8.79 0.42 8.25
C ALA A 111 -9.34 1.13 7.02
N ASP A 112 -8.75 2.24 6.56
CA ASP A 112 -9.28 2.98 5.40
C ASP A 112 -9.11 2.19 4.09
N ILE A 113 -8.01 1.45 3.96
CA ILE A 113 -7.76 0.55 2.83
C ILE A 113 -8.72 -0.63 2.84
N VAL A 114 -8.90 -1.27 4.00
CA VAL A 114 -9.82 -2.40 4.18
C VAL A 114 -11.26 -1.97 3.91
N THR A 115 -11.68 -0.82 4.45
CA THR A 115 -13.00 -0.25 4.19
C THR A 115 -13.18 0.06 2.71
N MET A 116 -12.19 0.66 2.05
CA MET A 116 -12.28 0.94 0.62
C MET A 116 -12.38 -0.35 -0.21
N LEU A 117 -11.58 -1.37 0.10
CA LEU A 117 -11.63 -2.68 -0.56
C LEU A 117 -13.00 -3.33 -0.40
N ASN A 118 -13.56 -3.31 0.81
CA ASN A 118 -14.89 -3.84 1.08
C ASN A 118 -15.99 -3.07 0.33
N ASN A 119 -15.91 -1.74 0.29
CA ASN A 119 -16.91 -0.91 -0.39
C ASN A 119 -16.90 -1.13 -1.91
N VAL A 120 -15.72 -1.23 -2.53
CA VAL A 120 -15.61 -1.52 -3.97
C VAL A 120 -16.09 -2.94 -4.29
N THR A 121 -15.78 -3.91 -3.42
CA THR A 121 -16.28 -5.30 -3.56
C THR A 121 -17.79 -5.36 -3.46
N LEU A 122 -18.38 -4.72 -2.44
CA LEU A 122 -19.83 -4.65 -2.27
C LEU A 122 -20.51 -3.98 -3.46
N SER A 123 -19.94 -2.88 -3.97
CA SER A 123 -20.44 -2.22 -5.18
C SER A 123 -20.45 -3.15 -6.38
N ASN A 124 -19.41 -3.96 -6.59
CA ASN A 124 -19.39 -4.97 -7.65
C ASN A 124 -20.49 -6.03 -7.48
N ASP A 125 -20.72 -6.50 -6.26
CA ASP A 125 -21.77 -7.46 -5.98
C ASP A 125 -23.16 -6.89 -6.26
N GLU A 126 -23.41 -5.63 -5.89
CA GLU A 126 -24.66 -4.92 -6.17
C GLU A 126 -24.88 -4.71 -7.66
N LEU A 127 -23.85 -4.28 -8.41
CA LEU A 127 -23.91 -4.13 -9.86
C LEU A 127 -24.18 -5.47 -10.55
N THR A 128 -23.57 -6.55 -10.07
CA THR A 128 -23.77 -7.91 -10.61
C THR A 128 -25.21 -8.38 -10.40
N LYS A 129 -25.79 -8.14 -9.22
CA LYS A 129 -27.21 -8.43 -8.94
C LYS A 129 -28.13 -7.64 -9.87
N LEU A 130 -27.87 -6.34 -10.05
CA LEU A 130 -28.66 -5.50 -10.94
C LEU A 130 -28.59 -6.00 -12.39
N ILE A 131 -27.40 -6.33 -12.90
CA ILE A 131 -27.24 -6.91 -14.24
C ILE A 131 -28.05 -8.20 -14.38
N HIS A 132 -28.07 -9.05 -13.35
CA HIS A 132 -28.88 -10.27 -13.37
C HIS A 132 -30.38 -9.96 -13.48
N GLU A 133 -30.89 -9.01 -12.69
CA GLU A 133 -32.29 -8.57 -12.72
C GLU A 133 -32.67 -7.98 -14.09
N LEU A 134 -31.81 -7.15 -14.69
CA LEU A 134 -32.06 -6.56 -16.01
C LEU A 134 -32.08 -7.65 -17.10
N ASN A 135 -31.20 -8.65 -17.02
CA ASN A 135 -31.20 -9.80 -17.94
C ASN A 135 -32.47 -10.64 -17.80
N GLN A 136 -32.95 -10.89 -16.58
CA GLN A 136 -34.23 -11.56 -16.36
C GLN A 136 -35.38 -10.77 -17.01
N ARG A 137 -35.39 -9.45 -16.85
CA ARG A 137 -36.41 -8.59 -17.46
C ARG A 137 -36.38 -8.58 -18.99
N ILE A 138 -35.19 -8.64 -19.59
CA ILE A 138 -35.04 -8.83 -21.04
C ILE A 138 -35.63 -10.17 -21.48
N ASN A 139 -35.38 -11.25 -20.72
CA ASN A 139 -35.93 -12.57 -21.03
C ASN A 139 -37.46 -12.58 -20.95
N ASP A 140 -38.04 -11.95 -19.92
CA ASP A 140 -39.50 -11.83 -19.77
C ASP A 140 -40.13 -11.04 -20.91
N LEU A 141 -39.53 -9.90 -21.29
CA LEU A 141 -39.99 -9.09 -22.43
C LEU A 141 -39.91 -9.89 -23.74
N THR A 142 -38.80 -10.60 -23.95
CA THR A 142 -38.60 -11.45 -25.13
C THR A 142 -39.61 -12.61 -25.16
N ALA A 143 -39.86 -13.24 -24.02
CA ALA A 143 -40.86 -14.30 -23.89
C ALA A 143 -42.28 -13.78 -24.12
N SER A 144 -42.60 -12.56 -23.68
CA SER A 144 -43.91 -11.93 -23.92
C SER A 144 -44.15 -11.55 -25.40
N LYS A 145 -43.07 -11.30 -26.16
CA LYS A 145 -43.09 -11.02 -27.59
C LYS A 145 -43.50 -12.25 -28.43
N ILE A 146 -43.06 -13.45 -28.03
CA ILE A 146 -43.28 -14.71 -28.79
C ILE A 146 -44.78 -15.07 -28.93
N PRO A 147 -45.62 -15.07 -27.88
CA PRO A 147 -47.06 -15.29 -27.97
C PRO A 147 -47.80 -14.25 -28.82
N LEU A 148 -47.37 -12.98 -28.78
CA LEU A 148 -47.98 -11.90 -29.57
C LEU A 148 -47.71 -12.07 -31.08
N SER A 149 -46.61 -12.72 -31.44
CA SER A 149 -46.22 -12.97 -32.84
C SER A 149 -46.80 -14.26 -33.45
N SER A 150 -47.25 -15.22 -32.63
CA SER A 150 -47.56 -16.59 -33.06
C SER A 150 -49.06 -16.94 -33.15
N LYS A 151 -49.96 -16.00 -32.87
CA LYS A 151 -51.42 -16.18 -33.03
C LYS A 151 -52.04 -14.98 -33.73
N GLU A 152 -52.46 -15.16 -35.00
CA GLU A 152 -53.54 -14.47 -35.74
C GLU A 152 -53.80 -12.95 -35.51
N ASN A 153 -52.86 -12.18 -34.98
CA ASN A 153 -53.07 -10.79 -34.58
C ASN A 153 -52.20 -9.83 -35.41
N ASN A 154 -52.52 -9.74 -36.71
CA ASN A 154 -51.92 -8.77 -37.64
C ASN A 154 -52.06 -7.30 -37.17
N TYR A 155 -53.00 -7.00 -36.27
CA TYR A 155 -53.19 -5.68 -35.69
C TYR A 155 -51.99 -5.19 -34.85
N TYR A 156 -51.30 -6.10 -34.16
CA TYR A 156 -50.21 -5.72 -33.28
C TYR A 156 -48.86 -5.63 -34.00
N LEU A 157 -48.66 -6.40 -35.07
CA LEU A 157 -47.47 -6.31 -35.94
C LEU A 157 -47.31 -4.94 -36.62
N GLN A 158 -48.41 -4.20 -36.81
CA GLN A 158 -48.41 -2.80 -37.28
C GLN A 158 -48.56 -1.77 -36.13
N SER A 159 -48.82 -2.21 -34.90
CA SER A 159 -48.97 -1.33 -33.74
C SER A 159 -47.61 -0.91 -33.18
N ASN A 160 -47.53 0.31 -32.65
CA ASN A 160 -46.33 0.86 -31.99
C ASN A 160 -45.80 0.02 -30.80
N LEU A 161 -46.50 -1.07 -30.42
CA LEU A 161 -46.16 -1.92 -29.28
C LEU A 161 -44.88 -2.74 -29.50
N PHE A 162 -44.70 -3.38 -30.66
CA PHE A 162 -43.51 -4.20 -30.92
C PHE A 162 -42.22 -3.38 -31.02
N PRO A 163 -42.18 -2.27 -31.79
CA PRO A 163 -41.04 -1.34 -31.76
C PRO A 163 -40.74 -0.83 -30.35
N SER A 164 -41.76 -0.61 -29.50
CA SER A 164 -41.55 -0.16 -28.12
C SER A 164 -40.92 -1.22 -27.20
N ILE A 165 -41.23 -2.50 -27.39
CA ILE A 165 -40.60 -3.61 -26.64
C ILE A 165 -39.15 -3.79 -27.10
N ASP A 166 -38.89 -3.73 -28.40
CA ASP A 166 -37.52 -3.82 -28.94
C ASP A 166 -36.65 -2.63 -28.51
N ASP A 167 -37.22 -1.42 -28.49
CA ASP A 167 -36.54 -0.25 -27.93
C ASP A 167 -36.27 -0.38 -26.43
N LEU A 168 -37.20 -0.97 -25.66
CA LEU A 168 -36.99 -1.21 -24.23
C LEU A 168 -35.89 -2.24 -23.99
N ILE A 169 -35.91 -3.37 -24.71
CA ILE A 169 -34.86 -4.39 -24.65
C ILE A 169 -33.50 -3.77 -24.98
N ARG A 170 -33.42 -2.97 -26.07
CA ARG A 170 -32.18 -2.28 -26.45
C ARG A 170 -31.69 -1.33 -25.36
N LYS A 171 -32.57 -0.52 -24.76
CA LYS A 171 -32.21 0.36 -23.64
C LYS A 171 -31.70 -0.41 -22.41
N LEU A 172 -32.31 -1.55 -22.09
CA LEU A 172 -31.85 -2.41 -20.99
C LEU A 172 -30.48 -3.03 -21.30
N GLN A 173 -30.22 -3.41 -22.56
CA GLN A 173 -28.92 -3.91 -23.00
C GLN A 173 -27.84 -2.81 -22.95
N ASP A 174 -28.18 -1.59 -23.36
CA ASP A 174 -27.30 -0.42 -23.26
C ASP A 174 -26.94 -0.13 -21.79
N GLU A 175 -27.91 -0.21 -20.87
CA GLU A 175 -27.68 -0.05 -19.43
C GLU A 175 -26.77 -1.16 -18.87
N ILE A 176 -27.02 -2.43 -19.21
CA ILE A 176 -26.15 -3.56 -18.81
C ILE A 176 -24.71 -3.32 -19.26
N LYS A 177 -24.51 -2.81 -20.49
CA LYS A 177 -23.18 -2.50 -21.01
C LYS A 177 -22.47 -1.43 -20.16
N ILE A 178 -23.20 -0.41 -19.71
CA ILE A 178 -22.67 0.63 -18.81
C ILE A 178 -22.30 0.02 -17.45
N LEU A 179 -23.17 -0.80 -16.87
CA LEU A 179 -22.91 -1.46 -15.58
C LEU A 179 -21.70 -2.40 -15.64
N LEU A 180 -21.54 -3.16 -16.72
CA LEU A 180 -20.37 -4.01 -16.96
C LEU A 180 -19.08 -3.18 -17.04
N SER A 181 -19.11 -2.02 -17.72
CA SER A 181 -17.97 -1.09 -17.75
C SER A 181 -17.59 -0.61 -16.35
N ARG A 182 -18.59 -0.30 -15.51
CA ARG A 182 -18.34 0.12 -14.11
C ARG A 182 -17.69 -0.99 -13.28
N ILE A 183 -18.11 -2.24 -13.45
CA ILE A 183 -17.46 -3.39 -12.79
C ILE A 183 -15.99 -3.51 -13.23
N GLU A 184 -15.71 -3.30 -14.52
CA GLU A 184 -14.33 -3.31 -15.04
C GLU A 184 -13.47 -2.23 -14.38
N ASP A 185 -14.00 -1.02 -14.24
CA ASP A 185 -13.29 0.09 -13.60
C ASP A 185 -13.09 -0.14 -12.10
N ASN A 186 -14.09 -0.65 -11.39
CA ASN A 186 -13.96 -1.09 -10.00
C ASN A 186 -12.89 -2.18 -9.84
N ASN A 187 -12.80 -3.14 -10.77
CA ASN A 187 -11.76 -4.17 -10.74
C ASN A 187 -10.35 -3.60 -10.96
N LYS A 188 -10.21 -2.56 -11.79
CA LYS A 188 -8.93 -1.83 -11.93
C LYS A 188 -8.58 -1.12 -10.61
N LEU A 189 -9.55 -0.46 -9.99
CA LEU A 189 -9.38 0.22 -8.70
C LEU A 189 -8.97 -0.76 -7.59
N LEU A 190 -9.59 -1.94 -7.52
CA LEU A 190 -9.21 -3.00 -6.56
C LEU A 190 -7.74 -3.41 -6.70
N LYS A 191 -7.25 -3.57 -7.94
CA LYS A 191 -5.83 -3.90 -8.17
C LYS A 191 -4.90 -2.81 -7.61
N VAL A 192 -5.23 -1.54 -7.83
CA VAL A 192 -4.45 -0.42 -7.30
C VAL A 192 -4.47 -0.40 -5.77
N ILE A 193 -5.63 -0.63 -5.14
CA ILE A 193 -5.76 -0.70 -3.67
C ILE A 193 -4.89 -1.83 -3.10
N VAL A 194 -4.87 -3.00 -3.75
CA VAL A 194 -4.03 -4.13 -3.34
C VAL A 194 -2.54 -3.76 -3.43
N GLU A 195 -2.10 -3.14 -4.53
CA GLU A 195 -0.71 -2.71 -4.69
C GLU A 195 -0.30 -1.67 -3.62
N ILE A 196 -1.18 -0.70 -3.30
CA ILE A 196 -0.97 0.26 -2.21
C ILE A 196 -0.78 -0.48 -0.89
N ASN A 197 -1.67 -1.42 -0.58
CA ASN A 197 -1.64 -2.19 0.66
C ASN A 197 -0.34 -3.00 0.80
N GLU A 198 0.06 -3.71 -0.25
CA GLU A 198 1.31 -4.48 -0.26
C GLU A 198 2.53 -3.58 -0.01
N CYS A 199 2.59 -2.44 -0.68
CA CYS A 199 3.69 -1.49 -0.49
C CYS A 199 3.73 -0.90 0.92
N MET A 200 2.57 -0.53 1.49
CA MET A 200 2.48 -0.05 2.86
C MET A 200 2.89 -1.11 3.89
N LEU A 201 2.54 -2.37 3.67
CA LEU A 201 3.01 -3.49 4.51
C LEU A 201 4.52 -3.66 4.44
N SER A 202 5.13 -3.51 3.25
CA SER A 202 6.59 -3.48 3.12
C SER A 202 7.21 -2.32 3.91
N MET A 203 6.65 -1.12 3.84
CA MET A 203 7.16 0.02 4.64
C MET A 203 7.07 -0.23 6.15
N LEU A 204 5.97 -0.81 6.63
CA LEU A 204 5.82 -1.21 8.04
C LEU A 204 6.90 -2.22 8.44
N ALA A 205 7.11 -3.24 7.62
CA ALA A 205 8.12 -4.26 7.88
C ALA A 205 9.55 -3.69 7.87
N VAL A 206 9.86 -2.73 6.97
CA VAL A 206 11.14 -1.99 6.99
C VAL A 206 11.29 -1.22 8.30
N SER A 207 10.26 -0.47 8.73
CA SER A 207 10.33 0.29 9.99
C SER A 207 10.52 -0.61 11.22
N ALA A 208 9.88 -1.78 11.23
CA ALA A 208 10.04 -2.77 12.30
C ALA A 208 11.44 -3.39 12.29
N LEU A 209 12.02 -3.65 11.11
CA LEU A 209 13.40 -4.09 10.97
C LEU A 209 14.38 -3.05 11.54
N TRP A 210 14.18 -1.77 11.24
CA TRP A 210 15.03 -0.70 11.76
C TRP A 210 14.95 -0.60 13.28
N LEU A 211 13.75 -0.75 13.85
CA LEU A 211 13.56 -0.83 15.29
C LEU A 211 14.32 -2.02 15.89
N HIS A 212 14.09 -3.22 15.37
CA HIS A 212 14.77 -4.42 15.84
C HIS A 212 16.30 -4.27 15.78
N ASN A 213 16.83 -3.75 14.67
CA ASN A 213 18.27 -3.55 14.52
C ASN A 213 18.80 -2.52 15.52
N SER A 214 18.09 -1.42 15.75
CA SER A 214 18.50 -0.40 16.71
C SER A 214 18.48 -0.90 18.16
N GLN A 215 17.55 -1.78 18.51
CA GLN A 215 17.46 -2.39 19.85
C GLN A 215 18.61 -3.37 20.13
N ARG A 216 19.26 -3.93 19.10
CA ARG A 216 20.49 -4.74 19.28
C ARG A 216 21.60 -3.95 19.95
N PHE A 217 21.57 -2.61 19.90
CA PHE A 217 22.56 -1.77 20.58
C PHE A 217 22.31 -1.60 22.09
N ASP A 218 21.12 -1.97 22.60
CA ASP A 218 20.71 -1.65 23.97
C ASP A 218 21.64 -2.22 25.05
N ILE A 219 22.21 -3.40 24.79
CA ILE A 219 23.15 -4.06 25.71
C ILE A 219 24.43 -3.24 25.96
N TYR A 220 24.83 -2.40 24.99
CA TYR A 220 26.07 -1.63 25.03
C TYR A 220 25.93 -0.30 25.78
N PHE A 221 24.72 0.12 26.12
CA PHE A 221 24.47 1.34 26.90
C PHE A 221 24.63 1.14 28.41
N THR A 222 24.90 -0.08 28.87
CA THR A 222 25.20 -0.33 30.29
C THR A 222 26.64 0.09 30.62
N PRO A 223 26.90 0.67 31.82
CA PRO A 223 28.23 1.20 32.16
C PRO A 223 29.39 0.20 31.99
N ASP A 224 29.13 -1.06 32.36
CA ASP A 224 30.12 -2.16 32.33
C ASP A 224 29.97 -3.08 31.11
N ALA A 225 29.24 -2.63 30.07
CA ALA A 225 28.99 -3.44 28.88
C ALA A 225 30.29 -3.88 28.19
N ASN A 226 30.39 -5.17 27.89
CA ASN A 226 31.39 -5.67 26.96
C ASN A 226 31.04 -5.19 25.54
N LEU A 227 31.94 -4.43 24.91
CA LEU A 227 31.75 -3.87 23.57
C LEU A 227 32.06 -4.85 22.43
N SER A 228 32.46 -6.09 22.75
CA SER A 228 32.69 -7.13 21.76
C SER A 228 31.49 -7.31 20.82
N GLY A 229 31.77 -7.31 19.51
CA GLY A 229 30.77 -7.45 18.45
C GLY A 229 30.04 -6.16 18.06
N LEU A 230 30.27 -5.03 18.76
CA LEU A 230 29.63 -3.75 18.40
C LEU A 230 30.04 -3.27 17.00
N ASP A 231 31.31 -3.46 16.62
CA ASP A 231 31.82 -3.18 15.27
C ASP A 231 31.07 -3.95 14.19
N THR A 232 30.81 -5.23 14.46
CA THR A 232 30.08 -6.11 13.56
C THR A 232 28.65 -5.59 13.38
N LEU A 233 27.97 -5.23 14.47
CA LEU A 233 26.61 -4.67 14.41
C LEU A 233 26.55 -3.34 13.63
N VAL A 234 27.50 -2.44 13.88
CA VAL A 234 27.57 -1.15 13.17
C VAL A 234 27.85 -1.39 11.68
N ALA A 235 28.77 -2.27 11.33
CA ALA A 235 29.09 -2.61 9.94
C ALA A 235 27.89 -3.23 9.21
N GLU A 236 27.19 -4.18 9.84
CA GLU A 236 25.95 -4.76 9.31
C GLU A 236 24.90 -3.67 9.03
N GLN A 237 24.70 -2.76 9.97
CA GLN A 237 23.70 -1.69 9.84
C GLN A 237 24.09 -0.69 8.74
N LYS A 238 25.38 -0.32 8.63
CA LYS A 238 25.90 0.52 7.53
C LYS A 238 25.70 -0.13 6.17
N GLN A 239 26.02 -1.42 6.05
CA GLN A 239 25.85 -2.17 4.81
C GLN A 239 24.38 -2.25 4.41
N TYR A 240 23.50 -2.52 5.38
CA TYR A 240 22.07 -2.54 5.15
C TYR A 240 21.56 -1.19 4.65
N PHE A 241 21.87 -0.08 5.32
CA PHE A 241 21.40 1.24 4.88
C PHE A 241 21.97 1.67 3.52
N THR A 242 23.22 1.29 3.23
CA THR A 242 23.81 1.50 1.90
C THR A 242 23.03 0.73 0.83
N SER A 243 22.66 -0.52 1.12
CA SER A 243 21.87 -1.36 0.21
C SER A 243 20.44 -0.83 0.05
N PHE A 244 19.79 -0.41 1.14
CA PHE A 244 18.45 0.15 1.13
C PHE A 244 18.35 1.44 0.30
N GLY A 245 19.37 2.31 0.36
CA GLY A 245 19.44 3.54 -0.42
C GLY A 245 19.81 3.38 -1.90
N SER A 246 20.12 2.17 -2.36
CA SER A 246 20.59 1.87 -3.73
C SER A 246 19.51 1.48 -4.75
#